data_AF-A0A8S9WWT0-F1
#
_entry.id   AF-A0A8S9WWT0-F1
#
_cell.length_a   1.000
_cell.length_b   1.000
_cell.length_c   1.000
_cell.angle_alpha   90.00
_cell.angle_beta   90.00
_cell.angle_gamma   90.00
#
_symmetry.space_group_name_H-M   'P 1'
#
loop_
_entity.id
_entity.type
_entity.pdbx_description
1 polymer ?
#
loop_
_entity_poly.entity_id
_entity_poly.type
_entity_poly.pdbx_seq_one_letter_code
_entity_poly.pdbx_strand_id
1 'polypeptide(L)'
;MNSMETRWVKGGGRKGGNVIFRSEGNSGRFFKFVYHKDLAESVLRWTCAQRTSEKCGAFLKTLGEQVIFASEVHTHEPPNDFDVVELRTSVKRKACEDISTAPRKVIRRALMENPDMSPNVRDVINLRVDCGEIQTAFRVGVQRRDRPRKILALFESSEAADALIKAAKTDKNITANQLYKGWPNDRVYINENLTSYRADLLRRAKVKAKENGYKYVWLKNFIVHVRKDDGERVLTIKTIADLERM
;
A
#
# COMPACT_ATOMS: atom_id res chain seq x y z
N MET A 1 13.84 -35.68 3.39
CA MET A 1 12.38 -35.44 3.29
C MET A 1 12.19 -33.94 3.12
N ASN A 2 11.74 -33.48 1.95
CA ASN A 2 11.47 -32.07 1.68
C ASN A 2 10.20 -31.67 2.43
N SER A 3 10.34 -31.11 3.63
CA SER A 3 9.20 -30.66 4.43
C SER A 3 8.68 -29.35 3.86
N MET A 4 7.48 -29.38 3.28
CA MET A 4 6.79 -28.18 2.78
C MET A 4 6.29 -27.36 3.96
N GLU A 5 6.78 -26.13 4.09
CA GLU A 5 6.40 -25.22 5.16
C GLU A 5 4.96 -24.73 4.96
N THR A 6 4.16 -24.76 6.02
CA THR A 6 2.80 -24.18 6.03
C THR A 6 2.78 -22.97 6.94
N ARG A 7 2.36 -21.83 6.41
CA ARG A 7 2.21 -20.59 7.20
C ARG A 7 0.77 -20.12 7.18
N TRP A 8 0.25 -19.82 8.37
CA TRP A 8 -1.08 -19.29 8.57
C TRP A 8 -1.05 -17.79 8.76
N VAL A 9 -1.83 -17.08 7.94
CA VAL A 9 -1.94 -15.63 8.02
C VAL A 9 -3.38 -15.25 8.35
N LYS A 10 -3.62 -14.87 9.61
CA LYS A 10 -4.93 -14.47 10.10
C LYS A 10 -5.33 -13.10 9.53
N GLY A 11 -6.53 -13.00 8.95
CA GLY A 11 -7.02 -11.73 8.38
C GLY A 11 -6.37 -11.25 7.08
N GLY A 12 -5.58 -12.09 6.40
CA GLY A 12 -4.91 -11.75 5.13
C GLY A 12 -5.79 -11.82 3.88
N GLY A 13 -6.98 -12.39 4.00
CA GLY A 13 -7.93 -12.65 2.92
C GLY A 13 -8.89 -11.49 2.65
N ARG A 14 -9.69 -11.62 1.58
CA ARG A 14 -10.81 -10.70 1.34
C ARG A 14 -11.80 -10.78 2.51
N LYS A 15 -12.40 -9.66 2.89
CA LYS A 15 -13.30 -9.52 4.06
C LYS A 15 -12.67 -9.95 5.41
N GLY A 16 -11.34 -10.02 5.50
CA GLY A 16 -10.67 -10.40 6.75
C GLY A 16 -10.64 -11.91 7.03
N GLY A 17 -10.91 -12.75 6.02
CA GLY A 17 -10.71 -14.20 6.15
C GLY A 17 -9.24 -14.57 6.34
N ASN A 18 -8.99 -15.76 6.88
CA ASN A 18 -7.64 -16.32 6.99
C ASN A 18 -7.11 -16.72 5.61
N VAL A 19 -5.79 -16.91 5.52
CA VAL A 19 -5.10 -17.38 4.31
C VAL A 19 -4.00 -18.35 4.70
N ILE A 20 -3.78 -19.34 3.86
CA ILE A 20 -2.70 -20.31 4.04
C ILE A 20 -1.66 -20.07 2.96
N PHE A 21 -0.39 -20.12 3.33
CA PHE A 21 0.73 -20.12 2.42
C PHE A 21 1.50 -21.42 2.53
N ARG A 22 1.84 -22.03 1.39
CA ARG A 22 2.63 -23.26 1.35
C ARG A 22 3.85 -23.10 0.47
N SER A 23 5.00 -23.55 0.97
CA SER A 23 6.27 -23.35 0.29
C SER A 23 6.41 -24.25 -0.93
N GLU A 24 7.02 -23.72 -1.98
CA GLU A 24 7.49 -24.52 -3.12
C GLU A 24 8.86 -25.11 -2.77
N GLY A 25 8.86 -26.26 -2.09
CA GLY A 25 10.09 -26.88 -1.59
C GLY A 25 10.88 -25.95 -0.67
N ASN A 26 12.19 -25.85 -0.92
CA ASN A 26 13.13 -24.99 -0.17
C ASN A 26 13.43 -23.65 -0.88
N SER A 27 12.65 -23.26 -1.90
CA SER A 27 12.92 -22.05 -2.69
C SER A 27 12.66 -20.73 -1.93
N GLY A 28 12.02 -20.79 -0.76
CA GLY A 28 11.55 -19.61 -0.03
C GLY A 28 10.35 -18.92 -0.67
N ARG A 29 9.77 -19.48 -1.75
CA ARG A 29 8.58 -18.97 -2.42
C ARG A 29 7.33 -19.70 -1.95
N PHE A 30 6.19 -19.00 -1.91
CA PHE A 30 4.96 -19.53 -1.35
C PHE A 30 3.76 -19.38 -2.29
N PHE A 31 2.98 -20.44 -2.40
CA PHE A 31 1.65 -20.40 -3.00
C PHE A 31 0.60 -19.99 -1.97
N LYS A 32 -0.33 -19.12 -2.40
CA LYS A 32 -1.39 -18.59 -1.56
C LYS A 32 -2.70 -19.36 -1.76
N PHE A 33 -3.28 -19.83 -0.66
CA PHE A 33 -4.57 -20.51 -0.62
C PHE A 33 -5.60 -19.72 0.17
N VAL A 34 -6.74 -19.44 -0.47
CA VAL A 34 -7.85 -18.68 0.12
C VAL A 34 -9.01 -19.62 0.46
N TYR A 35 -9.76 -19.29 1.50
CA TYR A 35 -10.96 -20.02 1.87
C TYR A 35 -11.93 -20.10 0.68
N HIS A 36 -12.49 -21.29 0.47
CA HIS A 36 -13.48 -21.53 -0.57
C HIS A 36 -14.83 -21.92 0.04
N LYS A 37 -14.88 -23.00 0.82
CA LYS A 37 -16.13 -23.49 1.45
C LYS A 37 -15.86 -24.49 2.57
N ASP A 38 -16.87 -24.73 3.38
CA ASP A 38 -16.91 -25.82 4.35
C ASP A 38 -17.27 -27.15 3.68
N LEU A 39 -16.75 -28.24 4.22
CA LEU A 39 -17.07 -29.62 3.89
C LEU A 39 -17.67 -30.31 5.12
N ALA A 40 -17.98 -31.60 5.02
CA ALA A 40 -18.45 -32.40 6.15
C ALA A 40 -17.40 -32.46 7.28
N GLU A 41 -17.86 -32.78 8.50
CA GLU A 41 -16.99 -33.05 9.66
C GLU A 41 -16.03 -31.90 10.03
N SER A 42 -16.48 -30.65 9.86
CA SER A 42 -15.68 -29.45 10.16
C SER A 42 -14.41 -29.30 9.30
N VAL A 43 -14.32 -30.00 8.17
CA VAL A 43 -13.22 -29.86 7.23
C VAL A 43 -13.44 -28.63 6.37
N LEU A 44 -12.42 -27.79 6.22
CA LEU A 44 -12.45 -26.58 5.40
C LEU A 44 -11.71 -26.82 4.07
N ARG A 45 -12.27 -26.33 2.96
CA ARG A 45 -11.61 -26.34 1.65
C ARG A 45 -11.02 -24.97 1.32
N TRP A 46 -9.76 -24.98 0.91
CA TRP A 46 -9.00 -23.80 0.49
C TRP A 46 -8.55 -24.00 -0.95
N THR A 47 -8.65 -22.97 -1.80
CA THR A 47 -8.22 -23.05 -3.21
C THR A 47 -7.13 -22.03 -3.49
N CYS A 48 -6.27 -22.32 -4.46
CA CYS A 48 -5.26 -21.36 -4.91
C CYS A 48 -5.88 -20.00 -5.25
N ALA A 49 -5.24 -18.92 -4.81
CA ALA A 49 -5.68 -17.55 -5.08
C ALA A 49 -5.71 -17.21 -6.58
N GLN A 50 -4.96 -17.92 -7.41
CA GLN A 50 -4.90 -17.76 -8.86
C GLN A 50 -5.79 -18.77 -9.62
N ARG A 51 -6.73 -19.43 -8.94
CA ARG A 51 -7.69 -20.36 -9.57
C ARG A 51 -8.45 -19.75 -10.76
N THR A 52 -8.83 -18.48 -10.66
CA THR A 52 -9.59 -17.80 -11.74
C THR A 52 -8.68 -17.17 -12.78
N SER A 53 -7.55 -16.58 -12.37
CA SER A 53 -6.64 -15.88 -13.29
C SER A 53 -5.79 -16.83 -14.11
N GLU A 54 -5.21 -17.86 -13.48
CA GLU A 54 -4.27 -18.81 -14.10
C GLU A 54 -4.88 -20.20 -14.28
N LYS A 55 -6.21 -20.32 -14.12
CA LYS A 55 -6.95 -21.61 -14.16
C LYS A 55 -6.34 -22.66 -13.22
N CYS A 56 -5.75 -22.24 -12.11
CA CYS A 56 -5.05 -23.13 -11.19
C CYS A 56 -6.00 -24.09 -10.45
N GLY A 57 -5.71 -25.40 -10.52
CA GLY A 57 -6.49 -26.45 -9.89
C GLY A 57 -6.14 -26.73 -8.42
N ALA A 58 -5.03 -26.19 -7.92
CA ALA A 58 -4.49 -26.54 -6.60
C ALA A 58 -5.44 -26.17 -5.44
N PHE A 59 -5.52 -27.05 -4.44
CA PHE A 59 -6.38 -26.88 -3.26
C PHE A 59 -5.85 -27.62 -2.03
N LEU A 60 -6.27 -27.17 -0.86
CA LEU A 60 -5.99 -27.79 0.43
C LEU A 60 -7.30 -28.13 1.14
N LYS A 61 -7.25 -29.13 2.01
CA LYS A 61 -8.26 -29.38 3.04
C LYS A 61 -7.62 -29.28 4.41
N THR A 62 -8.30 -28.62 5.34
CA THR A 62 -7.82 -28.50 6.72
C THR A 62 -8.88 -28.95 7.71
N LEU A 63 -8.43 -29.50 8.84
CA LEU A 63 -9.24 -29.67 10.04
C LEU A 63 -8.61 -28.77 11.11
N GLY A 64 -9.31 -27.69 11.47
CA GLY A 64 -8.69 -26.60 12.23
C GLY A 64 -7.49 -25.98 11.49
N GLU A 65 -6.35 -25.83 12.18
CA GLU A 65 -5.10 -25.31 11.61
C GLU A 65 -4.22 -26.42 10.97
N GLN A 66 -4.65 -27.68 11.01
CA GLN A 66 -3.91 -28.81 10.44
C GLN A 66 -4.31 -29.06 8.98
N VAL A 67 -3.32 -29.16 8.09
CA VAL A 67 -3.55 -29.58 6.70
C VAL A 67 -3.67 -31.10 6.65
N ILE A 68 -4.87 -31.58 6.34
CA ILE A 68 -5.17 -33.02 6.25
C ILE A 68 -5.03 -33.57 4.83
N PHE A 69 -5.13 -32.69 3.82
CA PHE A 69 -4.95 -33.06 2.42
C PHE A 69 -4.46 -31.86 1.60
N ALA A 70 -3.56 -32.11 0.66
CA ALA A 70 -3.01 -31.09 -0.20
C ALA A 70 -2.87 -31.59 -1.64
N SER A 71 -3.47 -30.86 -2.59
CA SER A 71 -3.25 -31.01 -4.03
C SER A 71 -2.53 -29.75 -4.51
N GLU A 72 -1.21 -29.85 -4.62
CA GLU A 72 -0.30 -28.71 -4.82
C GLU A 72 0.34 -28.72 -6.23
N VAL A 73 -0.38 -29.28 -7.20
CA VAL A 73 0.02 -29.19 -8.61
C VAL A 73 -0.47 -27.84 -9.14
N HIS A 74 0.47 -26.91 -9.29
CA HIS A 74 0.22 -25.56 -9.79
C HIS A 74 0.54 -25.47 -11.29
N THR A 75 -0.27 -24.70 -12.01
CA THR A 75 -0.08 -24.39 -13.44
C THR A 75 0.65 -23.07 -13.68
N HIS A 76 1.21 -22.49 -12.62
CA HIS A 76 1.84 -21.17 -12.61
C HIS A 76 2.95 -21.15 -11.56
N GLU A 77 3.89 -20.23 -11.69
CA GLU A 77 4.92 -20.01 -10.69
C GLU A 77 4.35 -19.31 -9.43
N PRO A 78 4.98 -19.49 -8.26
CA PRO A 78 4.53 -18.83 -7.04
C PRO A 78 4.70 -17.31 -7.12
N PRO A 79 3.67 -16.52 -6.78
CA PRO A 79 3.77 -15.07 -6.78
C PRO A 79 4.62 -14.57 -5.60
N ASN A 80 5.32 -13.44 -5.78
CA ASN A 80 6.07 -12.71 -4.72
C ASN A 80 5.16 -12.03 -3.66
N ASP A 81 3.93 -12.52 -3.48
CA ASP A 81 2.88 -11.88 -2.69
C ASP A 81 2.98 -12.16 -1.17
N PHE A 82 3.80 -13.14 -0.75
CA PHE A 82 3.90 -13.57 0.64
C PHE A 82 4.27 -12.40 1.57
N ASP A 83 5.40 -11.75 1.30
CA ASP A 83 5.87 -10.59 2.08
C ASP A 83 4.82 -9.48 2.10
N VAL A 84 4.15 -9.24 0.96
CA VAL A 84 3.14 -8.18 0.84
C VAL A 84 1.92 -8.45 1.72
N VAL A 85 1.51 -9.71 1.87
CA VAL A 85 0.34 -10.08 2.70
C VAL A 85 0.68 -10.08 4.18
N GLU A 86 1.82 -10.65 4.58
CA GLU A 86 2.28 -10.64 5.97
C GLU A 86 2.42 -9.20 6.48
N LEU A 87 3.06 -8.33 5.68
CA LEU A 87 3.16 -6.91 5.95
C LEU A 87 1.79 -6.22 6.05
N ARG A 88 0.79 -6.61 5.25
CA ARG A 88 -0.57 -6.07 5.35
C ARG A 88 -1.30 -6.54 6.61
N THR A 89 -1.07 -7.76 7.07
CA THR A 89 -1.71 -8.29 8.28
C THR A 89 -1.13 -7.72 9.57
N SER A 90 0.18 -7.49 9.62
CA SER A 90 0.82 -6.81 10.74
C SER A 90 0.31 -5.37 10.92
N VAL A 91 -0.08 -4.72 9.81
CA VAL A 91 -0.68 -3.38 9.80
C VAL A 91 -2.16 -3.37 10.25
N LYS A 92 -2.87 -4.51 10.26
CA LYS A 92 -4.30 -4.61 10.60
C LYS A 92 -4.62 -4.72 12.10
N ARG A 93 -3.64 -4.87 13.00
CA ARG A 93 -3.92 -4.84 14.44
C ARG A 93 -4.12 -3.39 14.91
N LYS A 94 -5.31 -3.08 15.43
CA LYS A 94 -5.69 -1.74 15.94
C LYS A 94 -4.87 -1.37 17.19
N ALA A 95 -4.31 -0.16 17.20
CA ALA A 95 -4.28 0.64 18.42
C ALA A 95 -5.46 1.60 18.21
N CYS A 96 -6.53 1.48 18.99
CA CYS A 96 -7.63 2.44 18.90
C CYS A 96 -7.15 3.82 19.36
N GLU A 97 -7.67 4.97 18.95
CA GLU A 97 -8.53 5.46 17.86
C GLU A 97 -8.05 6.92 17.70
N ASP A 98 -7.52 7.38 16.57
CA ASP A 98 -8.31 7.75 15.40
C ASP A 98 -7.56 7.49 14.08
N ILE A 99 -8.26 6.78 13.18
CA ILE A 99 -7.84 6.41 11.84
C ILE A 99 -8.18 7.52 10.80
N SER A 100 -8.81 8.62 11.24
CA SER A 100 -9.48 9.61 10.40
C SER A 100 -8.60 10.66 9.69
N THR A 101 -7.35 10.89 10.08
CA THR A 101 -6.43 11.72 9.25
C THR A 101 -5.69 10.91 8.16
N ALA A 102 -6.08 9.65 7.99
CA ALA A 102 -5.71 8.64 6.99
C ALA A 102 -4.57 8.96 5.99
N PRO A 103 -3.51 8.12 5.89
CA PRO A 103 -2.79 8.00 4.63
C PRO A 103 -3.61 7.12 3.69
N ARG A 104 -4.66 7.70 3.07
CA ARG A 104 -5.33 7.10 1.92
C ARG A 104 -5.10 7.97 0.70
N LYS A 105 -3.90 7.85 0.15
CA LYS A 105 -3.63 8.13 -1.27
C LYS A 105 -4.54 7.25 -2.13
N VAL A 106 -5.71 7.72 -2.55
CA VAL A 106 -6.38 7.35 -3.81
C VAL A 106 -7.37 8.47 -4.15
N ILE A 107 -7.18 9.12 -5.31
CA ILE A 107 -8.18 9.99 -5.95
C ILE A 107 -9.44 9.14 -6.11
N ARG A 108 -10.51 9.54 -5.42
CA ARG A 108 -11.80 8.87 -5.43
C ARG A 108 -12.69 9.59 -6.43
N ARG A 109 -12.87 8.92 -7.57
CA ARG A 109 -14.02 9.00 -8.50
C ARG A 109 -14.25 10.31 -9.26
N ALA A 110 -13.47 10.53 -10.32
CA ALA A 110 -13.96 10.99 -11.61
C ALA A 110 -12.88 10.85 -12.69
N LEU A 111 -13.34 10.89 -13.94
CA LEU A 111 -12.70 10.45 -15.18
C LEU A 111 -12.98 8.97 -15.51
N MET A 112 -14.25 8.58 -15.43
CA MET A 112 -14.77 7.40 -16.16
C MET A 112 -15.38 7.78 -17.53
N GLU A 113 -15.33 9.03 -17.94
CA GLU A 113 -15.81 9.48 -19.25
C GLU A 113 -14.68 10.24 -19.94
N ASN A 114 -13.96 9.54 -20.82
CA ASN A 114 -13.13 9.99 -21.94
C ASN A 114 -11.99 8.97 -22.15
N PRO A 115 -12.23 7.92 -22.95
CA PRO A 115 -11.27 6.83 -23.18
C PRO A 115 -10.10 7.20 -24.08
N ASP A 116 -10.04 8.42 -24.64
CA ASP A 116 -9.04 8.79 -25.62
C ASP A 116 -8.40 10.13 -25.28
N MET A 117 -7.30 10.06 -24.54
CA MET A 117 -6.25 11.08 -24.50
C MET A 117 -4.98 10.37 -24.08
N SER A 118 -4.23 9.84 -25.05
CA SER A 118 -2.78 9.73 -24.92
C SER A 118 -2.26 11.16 -24.72
N PRO A 119 -1.87 11.60 -23.51
CA PRO A 119 -1.57 13.00 -23.34
C PRO A 119 -0.19 13.24 -23.93
N ASN A 120 -0.15 13.92 -25.07
CA ASN A 120 0.96 14.80 -25.38
C ASN A 120 1.18 15.74 -24.19
N VAL A 121 2.45 15.93 -23.86
CA VAL A 121 3.02 16.40 -22.59
C VAL A 121 2.67 17.87 -22.23
N ARG A 122 1.68 18.51 -22.86
CA ARG A 122 1.47 19.97 -22.77
C ARG A 122 0.23 20.45 -22.03
N ASP A 123 -0.78 19.62 -21.78
CA ASP A 123 -2.08 20.11 -21.27
C ASP A 123 -2.29 19.98 -19.76
N VAL A 124 -1.25 19.58 -19.02
CA VAL A 124 -1.38 19.35 -17.58
C VAL A 124 -0.74 20.53 -16.83
N ILE A 125 -1.61 21.48 -16.49
CA ILE A 125 -1.59 22.38 -15.31
C ILE A 125 -1.33 23.86 -15.59
N ASN A 126 -2.35 24.67 -15.33
CA ASN A 126 -2.28 26.11 -15.11
C ASN A 126 -2.66 26.39 -13.64
N LEU A 127 -1.84 25.89 -12.70
CA LEU A 127 -2.00 26.11 -11.26
C LEU A 127 -1.46 27.50 -10.94
N ARG A 128 -2.35 28.50 -10.89
CA ARG A 128 -2.10 29.72 -10.11
C ARG A 128 -2.19 29.39 -8.63
N VAL A 129 -1.21 28.66 -8.13
CA VAL A 129 -0.79 28.76 -6.74
C VAL A 129 0.53 29.48 -6.84
N ASP A 130 0.72 30.56 -6.08
CA ASP A 130 1.98 31.30 -5.94
C ASP A 130 3.06 30.43 -5.27
N CYS A 131 3.35 29.28 -5.87
CA CYS A 131 4.23 28.22 -5.36
C CYS A 131 5.22 27.76 -6.44
N GLY A 132 5.51 28.59 -7.45
CA GLY A 132 6.45 28.31 -8.54
C GLY A 132 5.85 27.50 -9.70
N GLU A 133 6.58 27.47 -10.82
CA GLU A 133 6.14 26.81 -12.05
C GLU A 133 6.40 25.29 -12.02
N ILE A 134 5.44 24.51 -12.54
CA ILE A 134 5.59 23.06 -12.76
C ILE A 134 6.27 22.87 -14.10
N GLN A 135 7.44 22.25 -14.10
CA GLN A 135 8.21 21.97 -15.30
C GLN A 135 7.54 20.89 -16.16
N THR A 136 7.09 19.80 -15.54
CA THR A 136 6.39 18.72 -16.25
C THR A 136 5.56 17.86 -15.32
N ALA A 137 4.50 17.23 -15.83
CA ALA A 137 3.68 16.29 -15.08
C ALA A 137 3.24 15.09 -15.94
N PHE A 138 3.31 13.89 -15.36
CA PHE A 138 2.95 12.65 -16.06
C PHE A 138 2.33 11.60 -15.13
N ARG A 139 1.57 10.66 -15.70
CA ARG A 139 0.93 9.58 -14.94
C ARG A 139 1.88 8.39 -14.73
N VAL A 140 2.08 8.00 -13.48
CA VAL A 140 3.00 6.92 -13.07
C VAL A 140 2.29 5.72 -12.42
N GLY A 141 2.85 4.53 -12.65
CA GLY A 141 2.40 3.26 -12.10
C GLY A 141 1.54 2.43 -13.05
N VAL A 142 1.23 1.20 -12.62
CA VAL A 142 0.40 0.25 -13.38
C VAL A 142 -1.03 0.75 -13.49
N GLN A 143 -1.60 0.70 -14.69
CA GLN A 143 -3.01 1.04 -14.92
C GLN A 143 -3.89 0.03 -14.18
N ARG A 144 -4.90 0.53 -13.46
CA ARG A 144 -5.86 -0.32 -12.77
C ARG A 144 -7.26 0.13 -13.13
N ARG A 145 -8.19 -0.83 -13.23
CA ARG A 145 -9.59 -0.56 -13.58
C ARG A 145 -10.33 0.21 -12.47
N ASP A 146 -9.88 0.08 -11.22
CA ASP A 146 -10.53 0.62 -10.04
C ASP A 146 -10.03 2.00 -9.62
N ARG A 147 -8.92 2.49 -10.19
CA ARG A 147 -8.33 3.79 -9.81
C ARG A 147 -7.43 4.40 -10.87
N PRO A 148 -7.43 5.73 -11.02
CA PRO A 148 -6.51 6.42 -11.92
C PRO A 148 -5.05 6.26 -11.44
N ARG A 149 -4.13 6.30 -12.40
CA ARG A 149 -2.69 6.35 -12.13
C ARG A 149 -2.33 7.66 -11.42
N LYS A 150 -1.33 7.59 -10.54
CA LYS A 150 -0.82 8.74 -9.79
C LYS A 150 -0.23 9.75 -10.77
N ILE A 151 -0.31 11.05 -10.46
CA ILE A 151 0.41 12.07 -11.22
C ILE A 151 1.72 12.35 -10.48
N LEU A 152 2.82 12.34 -11.21
CA LEU A 152 4.12 12.83 -10.76
C LEU A 152 4.34 14.20 -11.42
N ALA A 153 4.49 15.24 -10.61
CA ALA A 153 4.80 16.58 -11.07
C ALA A 153 6.24 16.92 -10.67
N LEU A 154 7.03 17.37 -11.64
CA LEU A 154 8.38 17.91 -11.46
C LEU A 154 8.27 19.43 -11.41
N PHE A 155 8.85 20.01 -10.36
CA PHE A 155 8.91 21.45 -10.15
C PHE A 155 10.31 21.93 -10.47
N GLU A 156 10.44 23.19 -10.89
CA GLU A 156 11.75 23.79 -11.15
C GLU A 156 12.58 23.99 -9.88
N SER A 157 11.90 24.16 -8.75
CA SER A 157 12.51 24.41 -7.45
C SER A 157 11.97 23.43 -6.39
N SER A 158 12.85 22.98 -5.50
CA SER A 158 12.46 22.21 -4.31
C SER A 158 11.55 23.01 -3.38
N GLU A 159 11.81 24.32 -3.26
CA GLU A 159 11.08 25.23 -2.39
C GLU A 159 9.64 25.39 -2.86
N ALA A 160 9.44 25.46 -4.18
CA ALA A 160 8.13 25.47 -4.85
C ALA A 160 7.31 24.20 -4.52
N ALA A 161 7.92 23.03 -4.66
CA ALA A 161 7.29 21.75 -4.32
C ALA A 161 6.94 21.68 -2.82
N ASP A 162 7.85 22.12 -1.94
CA ASP A 162 7.66 22.13 -0.49
C ASP A 162 6.55 23.08 -0.05
N ALA A 163 6.46 24.26 -0.68
CA ALA A 163 5.39 25.23 -0.43
C ALA A 163 4.02 24.65 -0.78
N LEU A 164 3.88 24.00 -1.95
CA LEU A 164 2.64 23.34 -2.35
C LEU A 164 2.26 22.21 -1.39
N ILE A 165 3.22 21.36 -1.01
CA ILE A 165 2.97 20.27 -0.06
C ILE A 165 2.55 20.83 1.31
N LYS A 166 3.16 21.92 1.76
CA LYS A 166 2.82 22.58 3.02
C LYS A 166 1.40 23.17 2.96
N ALA A 167 1.05 23.88 1.89
CA ALA A 167 -0.30 24.39 1.67
C ALA A 167 -1.33 23.24 1.67
N ALA A 168 -0.99 22.13 1.00
CA ALA A 168 -1.86 20.96 0.94
C ALA A 168 -2.01 20.17 2.24
N LYS A 169 -1.06 20.30 3.17
CA LYS A 169 -1.19 19.74 4.52
C LYS A 169 -2.10 20.61 5.40
N THR A 170 -2.14 21.92 5.16
CA THR A 170 -2.96 22.88 5.91
C THR A 170 -4.43 22.82 5.46
N ASP A 171 -4.66 22.75 4.15
CA ASP A 171 -6.01 22.61 3.60
C ASP A 171 -6.42 21.13 3.53
N LYS A 172 -7.34 20.75 4.42
CA LYS A 172 -7.84 19.37 4.49
C LYS A 172 -8.81 19.02 3.36
N ASN A 173 -9.32 19.99 2.61
CA ASN A 173 -10.41 19.84 1.64
C ASN A 173 -9.99 20.18 0.20
N ILE A 174 -8.70 20.12 -0.12
CA ILE A 174 -8.24 20.39 -1.49
C ILE A 174 -8.94 19.47 -2.49
N THR A 175 -9.49 20.08 -3.53
CA THR A 175 -10.15 19.36 -4.64
C THR A 175 -9.40 19.50 -5.96
N ALA A 176 -9.63 18.57 -6.88
CA ALA A 176 -8.98 18.55 -8.18
C ALA A 176 -9.35 19.80 -9.00
N ASN A 177 -10.57 20.31 -8.87
CA ASN A 177 -11.02 21.53 -9.53
C ASN A 177 -10.25 22.78 -9.07
N GLN A 178 -9.84 22.84 -7.79
CA GLN A 178 -8.98 23.90 -7.27
C GLN A 178 -7.57 23.86 -7.87
N LEU A 179 -7.11 22.67 -8.29
CA LEU A 179 -5.85 22.50 -9.00
C LEU A 179 -5.99 22.83 -10.50
N TYR A 180 -7.12 22.53 -11.12
CA TYR A 180 -7.31 22.86 -12.53
C TYR A 180 -8.79 23.05 -12.85
N LYS A 181 -9.12 24.20 -13.42
CA LYS A 181 -10.49 24.51 -13.81
C LYS A 181 -10.95 23.52 -14.88
N GLY A 182 -12.05 22.82 -14.61
CA GLY A 182 -12.56 21.76 -15.49
C GLY A 182 -12.22 20.34 -15.02
N TRP A 183 -11.36 20.20 -14.00
CA TRP A 183 -11.25 18.93 -13.28
C TRP A 183 -12.45 18.72 -12.37
N PRO A 184 -12.76 17.45 -12.05
CA PRO A 184 -13.83 17.10 -11.12
C PRO A 184 -13.59 17.70 -9.73
N ASN A 185 -14.66 17.97 -8.99
CA ASN A 185 -14.57 18.50 -7.64
C ASN A 185 -14.27 17.42 -6.59
N ASP A 186 -13.37 16.49 -6.93
CA ASP A 186 -12.98 15.39 -6.07
C ASP A 186 -11.83 15.77 -5.16
N ARG A 187 -11.83 15.24 -3.94
CA ARG A 187 -10.71 15.40 -3.01
C ARG A 187 -9.43 14.77 -3.56
N VAL A 188 -8.34 15.53 -3.51
CA VAL A 188 -7.00 15.11 -3.96
C VAL A 188 -6.00 15.15 -2.81
N TYR A 189 -4.89 14.43 -2.97
CA TYR A 189 -3.82 14.37 -1.97
C TYR A 189 -2.48 14.66 -2.64
N ILE A 190 -1.80 15.67 -2.14
CA ILE A 190 -0.48 16.08 -2.61
C ILE A 190 0.56 15.58 -1.60
N ASN A 191 1.57 14.87 -2.08
CA ASN A 191 2.61 14.28 -1.23
C ASN A 191 3.93 14.23 -1.99
N GLU A 192 5.04 14.19 -1.24
CA GLU A 192 6.35 13.85 -1.78
C GLU A 192 6.33 12.51 -2.52
N ASN A 193 7.07 12.44 -3.62
CA ASN A 193 7.32 11.20 -4.34
C ASN A 193 8.54 10.50 -3.76
N LEU A 194 8.30 9.56 -2.85
CA LEU A 194 9.36 8.77 -2.22
C LEU A 194 9.88 7.69 -3.16
N THR A 195 11.18 7.43 -3.10
CA THR A 195 11.76 6.19 -3.63
C THR A 195 11.17 4.97 -2.90
N SER A 196 11.29 3.78 -3.51
CA SER A 196 10.88 2.52 -2.88
C SER A 196 11.49 2.34 -1.49
N TYR A 197 12.78 2.64 -1.36
CA TYR A 197 13.52 2.59 -0.10
C TYR A 197 12.94 3.55 0.96
N ARG A 198 12.74 4.83 0.61
CA ARG A 198 12.20 5.82 1.55
C ARG A 198 10.75 5.53 1.95
N ALA A 199 9.96 5.00 1.01
CA ALA A 199 8.60 4.55 1.29
C ALA A 199 8.58 3.35 2.25
N ASP A 200 9.49 2.40 2.08
CA ASP A 200 9.63 1.27 3.00
C ASP A 200 10.12 1.72 4.38
N LEU A 201 11.09 2.65 4.45
CA LEU A 201 11.59 3.21 5.70
C LEU A 201 10.49 3.92 6.49
N LEU A 202 9.71 4.80 5.85
CA LEU A 202 8.57 5.45 6.48
C LEU A 202 7.55 4.44 7.00
N ARG A 203 7.29 3.39 6.22
CA ARG A 203 6.35 2.33 6.60
C ARG A 203 6.83 1.61 7.87
N ARG A 204 8.11 1.20 7.92
CA ARG A 204 8.70 0.55 9.09
C ARG A 204 8.74 1.47 10.31
N ALA A 205 9.12 2.73 10.12
CA ALA A 205 9.13 3.73 11.18
C ALA A 205 7.74 3.92 11.80
N LYS A 206 6.67 3.97 10.99
CA LYS A 206 5.29 4.05 11.51
C LYS A 206 4.89 2.82 12.32
N VAL A 207 5.35 1.64 11.92
CA VAL A 207 5.09 0.39 12.67
C VAL A 207 5.81 0.44 14.01
N LYS A 208 7.12 0.68 14.02
CA LYS A 208 7.95 0.75 15.22
C LYS A 208 7.51 1.86 16.17
N ALA A 209 7.17 3.03 15.63
CA ALA A 209 6.62 4.16 16.39
C ALA A 209 5.40 3.74 17.20
N LYS A 210 4.48 3.01 16.57
CA LYS A 210 3.27 2.53 17.23
C LYS A 210 3.58 1.50 18.32
N GLU A 211 4.52 0.59 18.07
CA GLU A 211 4.96 -0.41 19.05
C GLU A 211 5.58 0.25 20.29
N ASN A 212 6.34 1.33 20.10
CA ASN A 212 7.09 2.00 21.17
C ASN A 212 6.36 3.24 21.75
N GLY A 213 5.09 3.46 21.38
CA GLY A 213 4.27 4.53 21.93
C GLY A 213 4.64 5.94 21.45
N TYR A 214 5.16 6.08 20.24
CA TYR A 214 5.40 7.39 19.62
C TYR A 214 4.11 8.01 19.11
N LYS A 215 3.85 9.24 19.54
CA LYS A 215 2.68 10.02 19.16
C LYS A 215 2.75 10.59 17.75
N TYR A 216 3.95 10.93 17.28
CA TYR A 216 4.12 11.65 16.01
C TYR A 216 5.12 10.97 15.08
N VAL A 217 4.70 10.78 13.82
CA VAL A 217 5.57 10.35 12.71
C VAL A 217 5.22 11.16 11.46
N TRP A 218 6.18 11.89 10.91
CA TRP A 218 5.95 12.72 9.73
C TRP A 218 7.13 12.69 8.76
N LEU A 219 6.88 13.17 7.54
CA LEU A 219 7.88 13.39 6.51
C LEU A 219 8.10 14.88 6.32
N LYS A 220 9.38 15.24 6.18
CA LYS A 220 9.83 16.56 5.76
C LYS A 220 11.12 16.38 4.95
N ASN A 221 11.16 16.91 3.72
CA ASN A 221 12.33 16.88 2.86
C ASN A 221 12.83 15.44 2.63
N PHE A 222 11.91 14.51 2.36
CA PHE A 222 12.18 13.08 2.19
C PHE A 222 12.75 12.35 3.43
N ILE A 223 12.86 13.03 4.56
CA ILE A 223 13.39 12.50 5.82
C ILE A 223 12.23 12.17 6.76
N VAL A 224 12.32 11.00 7.40
CA VAL A 224 11.34 10.54 8.38
C VAL A 224 11.72 11.10 9.74
N HIS A 225 10.76 11.75 10.40
CA HIS A 225 10.90 12.25 11.76
C HIS A 225 9.89 11.58 12.67
N VAL A 226 10.30 11.31 13.90
CA VAL A 226 9.45 10.73 14.94
C VAL A 226 9.60 11.50 16.25
N ARG A 227 8.53 11.62 17.02
CA ARG A 227 8.54 12.25 18.34
C ARG A 227 7.62 11.48 19.28
N LYS A 228 8.13 11.17 20.48
CA LYS A 228 7.45 10.27 21.42
C LYS A 228 6.19 10.91 22.01
N ASP A 229 6.32 12.10 22.57
CA ASP A 229 5.19 12.89 23.09
C ASP A 229 5.42 14.39 22.86
N ASP A 230 4.51 15.23 23.32
CA ASP A 230 4.70 16.68 23.33
C ASP A 230 5.88 17.09 24.23
N GLY A 231 6.74 17.98 23.74
CA GLY A 231 7.95 18.41 24.44
C GLY A 231 9.17 17.47 24.28
N GLU A 232 8.96 16.23 23.83
CA GLU A 232 10.06 15.28 23.62
C GLU A 232 10.93 15.60 22.40
N ARG A 233 12.17 15.13 22.44
CA ARG A 233 13.12 15.34 21.33
C ARG A 233 12.63 14.66 20.04
N VAL A 234 12.85 15.34 18.92
CA VAL A 234 12.57 14.78 17.59
C VAL A 234 13.74 13.88 17.19
N LEU A 235 13.45 12.62 16.89
CA LEU A 235 14.40 11.68 16.32
C LEU A 235 14.24 11.65 14.80
N THR A 236 15.36 11.48 14.10
CA THR A 236 15.41 11.44 12.64
C THR A 236 15.81 10.04 12.18
N ILE A 237 14.99 9.44 11.33
CA ILE A 237 15.20 8.08 10.81
C ILE A 237 15.66 8.19 9.35
N LYS A 238 16.96 7.99 9.12
CA LYS A 238 17.57 8.06 7.78
C LYS A 238 17.84 6.68 7.19
N THR A 239 18.01 5.68 8.04
CA THR A 239 18.37 4.30 7.70
C THR A 239 17.52 3.31 8.48
N ILE A 240 17.54 2.04 8.07
CA ILE A 240 16.87 0.95 8.80
C ILE A 240 17.46 0.80 10.21
N ALA A 241 18.77 1.01 10.39
CA ALA A 241 19.43 0.91 11.70
C ALA A 241 18.95 1.99 12.68
N ASP A 242 18.52 3.16 12.19
CA ASP A 242 17.98 4.21 13.06
C ASP A 242 16.66 3.80 13.73
N LEU A 243 15.96 2.79 13.19
CA LEU A 243 14.73 2.26 13.79
C LEU A 243 14.97 1.59 15.14
N GLU A 244 16.18 1.10 15.41
CA GLU A 244 16.54 0.51 16.70
C GLU A 244 16.71 1.56 17.82
N ARG A 245 16.80 2.84 17.45
CA ARG A 245 16.88 3.96 18.40
C ARG A 245 15.52 4.54 18.76
N MET A 246 14.46 4.06 18.11
CA MET A 246 13.08 4.41 18.43
C MET A 246 12.65 3.62 19.65
#